data_AF-A0A2D7GYY9-F1
#
_entry.id   AF-A0A2D7GYY9-F1
#
_cell.length_a   1.000
_cell.length_b   1.000
_cell.length_c   1.000
_cell.angle_alpha   90.00
_cell.angle_beta   90.00
_cell.angle_gamma   90.00
#
_symmetry.space_group_name_H-M   'P 1'
#
loop_
_entity.id
_entity.type
_entity.pdbx_description
1 polymer ?
#
loop_
_entity_poly.entity_id
_entity_poly.type
_entity_poly.pdbx_seq_one_letter_code
_entity_poly.pdbx_strand_id
1 'polypeptide(L)'
;MTLAWTPFLEPLNAIQPTWYLLLLPLVLGIAIIYRAIREENYAVYWRSVAIMTGQVVFGIVAIAIALGLFVQLVIPILNQP
;
A
#
# COMPACT_ATOMS: atom_id res chain seq x y z
N MET A 1 -19.66 16.70 0.11
CA MET A 1 -19.58 15.54 1.01
C MET A 1 -18.13 15.34 1.44
N THR A 2 -17.68 16.05 2.47
CA THR A 2 -16.29 15.97 3.00
C THR A 2 -16.23 15.41 4.42
N LEU A 3 -17.38 15.20 5.07
CA LEU A 3 -17.48 14.84 6.48
C LEU A 3 -17.22 13.35 6.77
N ALA A 4 -17.27 12.49 5.75
CA ALA A 4 -17.05 11.05 5.86
C ALA A 4 -15.77 10.57 5.14
N TRP A 5 -14.94 11.50 4.68
CA TRP A 5 -13.70 11.14 3.99
C TRP A 5 -12.73 10.47 4.97
N THR A 6 -12.28 9.27 4.64
CA THR A 6 -11.25 8.56 5.40
C THR A 6 -9.87 8.83 4.82
N PRO A 7 -9.00 9.55 5.54
CA PRO A 7 -7.65 9.85 5.07
C PRO A 7 -6.90 8.57 4.68
N PHE A 8 -6.11 8.66 3.61
CA PHE A 8 -5.31 7.59 3.00
C PHE A 8 -6.10 6.45 2.34
N LEU A 9 -7.27 6.07 2.86
CA LEU A 9 -8.07 4.96 2.34
C LEU A 9 -8.96 5.37 1.16
N GLU A 10 -9.46 6.62 1.16
CA GLU A 10 -10.34 7.10 0.10
C GLU A 10 -9.69 8.19 -0.76
N PRO A 11 -9.89 8.13 -2.09
CA PRO A 11 -9.47 9.21 -2.98
C PRO A 11 -10.29 10.48 -2.73
N LEU A 12 -9.59 11.58 -2.44
CA LEU A 12 -10.17 12.91 -2.52
C LEU A 12 -10.30 13.31 -3.98
N ASN A 13 -11.43 13.91 -4.37
CA ASN A 13 -11.66 14.42 -5.73
C ASN A 13 -10.50 15.27 -6.29
N ALA A 14 -9.80 16.01 -5.42
CA ALA A 14 -8.68 16.87 -5.81
C ALA A 14 -7.40 16.11 -6.21
N ILE A 15 -7.20 14.88 -5.73
CA ILE A 15 -5.98 14.09 -5.90
C ILE A 15 -6.27 12.65 -6.38
N GLN A 16 -7.43 12.43 -7.00
CA GLN A 16 -7.87 11.15 -7.54
C GLN A 16 -6.79 10.39 -8.32
N PRO A 17 -6.05 10.99 -9.29
CA PRO A 17 -5.10 10.24 -10.10
C PRO A 17 -3.85 9.80 -9.34
N THR A 18 -3.53 10.45 -8.22
CA THR A 18 -2.32 10.18 -7.42
C THR A 18 -2.64 9.74 -5.99
N TRP A 19 -3.90 9.42 -5.69
CA TRP A 19 -4.35 9.04 -4.36
C TRP A 19 -3.56 7.83 -3.81
N TYR A 20 -3.18 6.88 -4.65
CA TYR A 20 -2.41 5.70 -4.25
C TYR A 20 -1.07 6.05 -3.59
N LEU A 21 -0.50 7.24 -3.85
CA LEU A 21 0.72 7.70 -3.17
C LEU A 21 0.51 7.92 -1.67
N LEU A 22 -0.74 8.15 -1.23
CA LEU A 22 -1.11 8.26 0.18
C LEU A 22 -0.96 6.93 0.93
N LEU A 23 -0.83 5.80 0.22
CA LEU A 23 -0.50 4.52 0.85
C LEU A 23 0.93 4.53 1.42
N LEU A 24 1.87 5.29 0.84
CA LEU A 24 3.24 5.42 1.36
C LEU A 24 3.27 5.98 2.80
N PRO A 25 2.70 7.18 3.09
CA PRO A 25 2.68 7.70 4.45
C PRO A 25 1.84 6.85 5.40
N LEU A 26 0.76 6.21 4.93
CA LEU A 26 -0.03 5.28 5.74
C LEU A 26 0.81 4.09 6.22
N VAL A 27 1.45 3.39 5.28
CA VAL A 27 2.29 2.23 5.58
C VAL A 27 3.47 2.62 6.44
N LEU A 28 4.10 3.77 6.18
CA LEU A 28 5.18 4.30 7.00
C LEU A 28 4.72 4.55 8.44
N GLY A 29 3.55 5.16 8.64
CA GLY A 29 2.98 5.39 9.97
C GLY A 29 2.71 4.09 10.72
N ILE A 30 2.13 3.09 10.05
CA ILE A 30 1.90 1.75 10.61
C ILE A 30 3.24 1.10 10.99
N ALA A 31 4.24 1.16 10.13
CA ALA A 31 5.56 0.58 10.37
C ALA A 31 6.27 1.23 11.56
N ILE A 32 6.20 2.56 11.69
CA ILE A 32 6.71 3.32 12.85
C ILE A 32 6.06 2.82 14.14
N ILE A 33 4.72 2.79 14.22
CA ILE A 33 4.01 2.39 15.43
C ILE A 33 4.30 0.93 15.78
N TYR A 34 4.20 0.03 14.80
CA TYR A 34 4.41 -1.40 15.01
C TYR A 34 5.84 -1.70 15.48
N ARG A 35 6.86 -1.12 14.82
CA ARG A 35 8.26 -1.33 15.20
C ARG A 35 8.60 -0.68 16.53
N ALA A 36 7.95 0.44 16.89
CA ALA A 36 8.22 1.10 18.16
C ALA A 36 7.80 0.23 19.36
N ILE A 37 6.75 -0.57 19.22
CA ILE A 37 6.27 -1.49 20.26
C ILE A 37 7.08 -2.80 20.27
N ARG A 38 7.65 -3.18 19.12
CA ARG A 38 8.27 -4.51 18.92
C ARG A 38 9.79 -4.54 19.05
N GLU A 39 10.47 -3.43 18.76
CA GLU A 39 11.93 -3.37 18.68
C GLU A 39 12.51 -2.72 19.94
N GLU A 40 13.40 -3.41 20.65
CA GLU A 40 14.07 -2.88 21.86
C GLU A 40 15.33 -2.07 21.53
N ASN A 41 15.93 -2.30 20.36
CA ASN A 41 17.18 -1.66 19.95
C ASN A 41 16.93 -0.51 18.96
N TYR A 42 17.17 0.72 19.43
CA TYR A 42 17.04 1.93 18.62
C TYR A 42 17.99 2.00 17.42
N ALA A 43 19.14 1.33 17.45
CA ALA A 43 20.11 1.36 16.35
C ALA A 43 19.59 0.66 15.08
N VAL A 44 18.73 -0.35 15.23
CA VAL A 44 18.09 -1.07 14.11
C VAL A 44 16.69 -0.57 13.79
N TYR A 45 16.06 0.17 14.71
CA TYR A 45 14.68 0.65 14.59
C TYR A 45 14.36 1.28 13.22
N TRP A 46 15.09 2.32 12.80
CA TRP A 46 14.82 3.01 11.53
C TRP A 46 15.06 2.12 10.31
N ARG A 47 16.02 1.20 10.39
CA ARG A 47 16.25 0.19 9.33
C ARG A 47 15.06 -0.78 9.27
N SER A 48 14.59 -1.27 10.41
CA SER A 48 13.42 -2.16 10.51
C SER A 48 12.14 -1.49 10.00
N VAL A 49 11.94 -0.21 10.30
CA VAL A 49 10.82 0.60 9.78
C VAL A 49 10.91 0.71 8.25
N ALA A 50 12.08 1.09 7.71
CA ALA A 50 12.25 1.23 6.26
C ALA A 50 12.05 -0.10 5.51
N ILE A 51 12.60 -1.20 6.05
CA ILE A 51 12.42 -2.55 5.49
C ILE A 51 10.94 -2.95 5.49
N MET A 52 10.25 -2.78 6.61
CA MET A 52 8.83 -3.13 6.71
C MET A 52 7.95 -2.28 5.77
N THR A 53 8.21 -0.97 5.71
CA THR A 53 7.53 -0.07 4.78
C THR A 53 7.73 -0.53 3.34
N GLY A 54 8.97 -0.82 2.95
CA GLY A 54 9.29 -1.34 1.63
C GLY A 54 8.57 -2.65 1.34
N GLN A 55 8.65 -3.64 2.25
CA GLN A 55 7.99 -4.95 2.08
C GLN A 55 6.49 -4.82 1.87
N VAL A 56 5.80 -3.98 2.66
CA VAL A 56 4.34 -3.80 2.52
C VAL A 56 4.00 -3.08 1.22
N VAL A 57 4.71 -2.00 0.88
CA VAL A 57 4.48 -1.25 -0.37
C VAL A 57 4.72 -2.14 -1.59
N PHE A 58 5.87 -2.80 -1.66
CA PHE A 58 6.18 -3.71 -2.77
C PHE A 58 5.23 -4.91 -2.81
N GLY A 59 4.79 -5.42 -1.66
CA GLY A 59 3.77 -6.46 -1.57
C GLY A 59 2.45 -6.02 -2.22
N ILE A 60 1.95 -4.83 -1.87
CA ILE A 60 0.72 -4.27 -2.45
C ILE A 60 0.88 -4.06 -3.96
N VAL A 61 1.99 -3.48 -4.40
CA VAL A 61 2.28 -3.26 -5.83
C VAL A 61 2.34 -4.58 -6.59
N ALA A 62 3.01 -5.59 -6.04
CA ALA A 62 3.10 -6.90 -6.65
C ALA A 62 1.72 -7.56 -6.79
N ILE A 63 0.87 -7.46 -5.76
CA ILE A 63 -0.51 -7.97 -5.81
C ILE A 63 -1.32 -7.23 -6.88
N ALA A 64 -1.22 -5.90 -6.95
CA ALA A 64 -1.94 -5.11 -7.95
C ALA A 64 -1.53 -5.48 -9.38
N ILE A 65 -0.21 -5.65 -9.63
CA ILE A 65 0.31 -6.11 -10.92
C ILE A 65 -0.18 -7.52 -11.23
N ALA A 66 -0.09 -8.45 -10.27
CA ALA A 66 -0.53 -9.83 -10.45
C ALA A 66 -2.02 -9.91 -10.81
N LEU A 67 -2.87 -9.13 -10.13
CA LEU A 67 -4.30 -9.03 -10.46
C LEU A 67 -4.53 -8.43 -11.85
N GLY A 68 -3.81 -7.37 -12.21
CA GLY A 68 -3.89 -6.77 -13.53
C GLY A 68 -3.51 -7.75 -14.64
N LEU A 69 -2.41 -8.49 -14.47
CA LEU A 69 -1.98 -9.54 -15.38
C LEU A 69 -2.97 -10.70 -15.43
N PHE A 70 -3.51 -11.11 -14.29
CA PHE A 70 -4.53 -12.16 -14.23
C PHE A 70 -5.76 -11.77 -15.05
N VAL A 71 -6.28 -10.55 -14.88
CA VAL A 71 -7.41 -10.06 -15.67
C VAL A 71 -7.07 -10.01 -17.17
N GLN A 72 -5.88 -9.54 -17.53
CA GLN A 72 -5.48 -9.41 -18.93
C GLN A 72 -5.18 -10.75 -19.62
N LEU A 73 -4.73 -11.76 -18.89
CA LEU A 73 -4.31 -13.04 -19.47
C LEU A 73 -5.41 -14.10 -19.36
N VAL A 74 -6.09 -14.18 -18.21
CA VAL A 74 -7.04 -15.27 -17.94
C VAL A 74 -8.42 -14.98 -18.52
N ILE A 75 -8.91 -13.74 -18.39
CA ILE A 75 -10.27 -13.40 -18.87
C ILE A 75 -10.41 -13.59 -20.39
N PRO A 76 -9.46 -13.17 -21.25
CA PRO A 76 -9.60 -13.39 -22.69
C PRO A 76 -9.63 -14.87 -23.06
N ILE A 77 -8.86 -15.73 -22.39
CA ILE A 77 -8.87 -17.18 -22.64
C ILE A 77 -10.25 -17.79 -22.34
N LEU A 78 -10.90 -17.32 -21.27
CA LEU A 78 -12.22 -17.80 -20.87
C LEU A 78 -13.39 -17.26 -21.71
N ASN A 79 -13.15 -16.17 -22.44
CA ASN A 79 -14.17 -15.47 -23.24
C ASN A 79 -14.00 -15.73 -24.76
N GLN A 80 -13.11 -16.64 -25.14
CA GLN A 80 -13.05 -17.18 -26.51
C GLN A 80 -14.19 -18.19 -26.69
N PRO A 81 -14.99 -18.10 -27.77
CA PRO A 81 -16.11 -19.02 -28.02
C PRO A 81 -15.66 -20.46 -28.28
#